data_AF-A0A6H1ZCI3-F1
#
_entry.id   AF-A0A6H1ZCI3-F1
#
_cell.length_a   1.000
_cell.length_b   1.000
_cell.length_c   1.000
_cell.angle_alpha   90.00
_cell.angle_beta   90.00
_cell.angle_gamma   90.00
#
_symmetry.space_group_name_H-M   'P 1'
#
loop_
_entity.id
_entity.type
_entity.pdbx_description
1 polymer ?
#
loop_
_entity_poly.entity_id
_entity_poly.type
_entity_poly.pdbx_seq_one_letter_code
_entity_poly.pdbx_strand_id
1 'polypeptide(L)'
;MSCNYYLSGNKNSDDPEFHIGKRSAAGYYCWNCRKTLCMGGESKIHYTGHDWSETCLVCGAKKEKESLETSSAGRELGFNKNPSKRSGVRSVSSFTWAMPKEILTKKLKGKLWLFKPIEDEYGRKFTLKQFMKKLEDCPIEYYSINTWFC
;
A
#
# COMPACT_ATOMS: atom_id res chain seq x y z
N MET A 1 1.96 -6.65 8.78
CA MET A 1 2.20 -5.23 9.10
C MET A 1 1.49 -4.36 8.09
N SER A 2 0.81 -3.35 8.59
CA SER A 2 -0.04 -2.47 7.79
C SER A 2 -0.05 -1.07 8.39
N CYS A 3 -0.55 -0.09 7.63
CA CYS A 3 -0.71 1.28 8.05
C CYS A 3 -2.01 1.85 7.48
N ASN A 4 -2.91 2.31 8.35
CA ASN A 4 -4.16 2.97 7.96
C ASN A 4 -3.98 4.46 7.65
N TYR A 5 -4.82 4.99 6.76
CA TYR A 5 -4.83 6.39 6.34
C TYR A 5 -6.24 6.99 6.45
N TYR A 6 -6.31 8.23 6.91
CA TYR A 6 -7.55 8.92 7.23
C TYR A 6 -7.52 10.36 6.71
N LEU A 7 -8.70 10.98 6.57
CA LEU A 7 -8.80 12.44 6.47
C LEU A 7 -8.45 13.07 7.84
N SER A 8 -7.51 14.02 7.89
CA SER A 8 -6.98 14.53 9.15
C SER A 8 -8.07 15.08 10.08
N GLY A 9 -7.89 14.81 11.38
CA GLY A 9 -8.89 15.03 12.43
C GLY A 9 -9.77 13.82 12.73
N ASN A 10 -9.69 12.75 11.92
CA ASN A 10 -10.49 11.53 12.07
C ASN A 10 -9.59 10.29 12.19
N LYS A 11 -8.44 10.43 12.87
CA LYS A 11 -7.53 9.32 13.11
C LYS A 11 -8.26 8.22 13.87
N ASN A 12 -8.05 6.96 13.46
CA ASN A 12 -8.72 5.78 13.99
C ASN A 12 -10.26 5.81 13.81
N SER A 13 -10.79 6.69 12.95
CA SER A 13 -12.19 6.64 12.58
C SER A 13 -12.42 5.49 11.61
N ASP A 14 -13.37 4.63 11.95
CA ASP A 14 -13.80 3.55 11.07
C ASP A 14 -14.90 3.98 10.08
N ASP A 15 -15.29 5.25 10.11
CA ASP A 15 -16.27 5.79 9.18
C ASP A 15 -15.67 5.79 7.76
N PRO A 16 -16.27 5.09 6.78
CA PRO A 16 -15.82 5.11 5.39
C PRO A 16 -15.79 6.52 4.76
N GLU A 17 -16.47 7.49 5.37
CA GLU A 17 -16.39 8.90 4.99
C GLU A 17 -15.00 9.51 5.25
N PHE A 18 -14.29 9.01 6.27
CA PHE A 18 -13.01 9.52 6.73
C PHE A 18 -11.85 8.52 6.59
N HIS A 19 -12.11 7.22 6.63
CA HIS A 19 -11.12 6.16 6.41
C HIS A 19 -10.83 6.02 4.93
N ILE A 20 -9.59 6.30 4.54
CA ILE A 20 -9.16 6.26 3.14
C ILE A 20 -8.84 4.83 2.73
N GLY A 21 -8.12 4.11 3.58
CA GLY A 21 -7.68 2.76 3.31
C GLY A 21 -6.48 2.33 4.14
N LYS A 22 -5.95 1.15 3.81
CA LYS A 22 -4.88 0.46 4.53
C LYS A 22 -3.80 0.02 3.56
N ARG A 23 -2.55 0.38 3.85
CA ARG A 23 -1.37 -0.13 3.13
C ARG A 23 -0.82 -1.32 3.89
N SER A 24 -0.49 -2.43 3.21
CA SER A 24 -0.03 -3.66 3.86
C SER A 24 1.15 -4.25 3.14
N ALA A 25 2.10 -4.85 3.87
CA ALA A 25 3.14 -5.68 3.24
C ALA A 25 2.49 -6.85 2.49
N ALA A 26 2.92 -7.09 1.25
CA ALA A 26 2.25 -7.99 0.31
C ALA A 26 3.24 -8.99 -0.33
N GLY A 27 4.28 -9.38 0.43
CA GLY A 27 5.28 -10.35 0.00
C GLY A 27 6.16 -9.83 -1.14
N TYR A 28 6.48 -10.71 -2.10
CA TYR A 28 7.38 -10.42 -3.23
C TYR A 28 6.64 -10.18 -4.55
N TYR A 29 7.20 -9.27 -5.35
CA TYR A 29 6.67 -8.86 -6.63
C TYR A 29 7.80 -8.64 -7.62
N CYS A 30 7.61 -9.11 -8.86
CA CYS A 30 8.49 -8.76 -9.96
C CYS A 30 8.09 -7.39 -10.51
N TRP A 31 8.88 -6.36 -10.22
CA TRP A 31 8.63 -4.99 -10.64
C TRP A 31 8.78 -4.79 -12.15
N ASN A 32 9.57 -5.64 -12.82
CA ASN A 32 9.66 -5.65 -14.28
C ASN A 32 8.44 -6.30 -14.93
N CYS A 33 8.05 -7.49 -14.48
CA CYS A 33 6.94 -8.24 -15.09
C CYS A 33 5.57 -7.83 -14.57
N ARG A 34 5.53 -7.01 -13.52
CA ARG A 34 4.31 -6.54 -12.85
C ARG A 34 3.44 -7.71 -12.36
N LYS A 35 4.07 -8.68 -11.67
CA LYS A 35 3.41 -9.88 -11.14
C LYS A 35 3.87 -10.21 -9.73
N THR A 36 2.93 -10.62 -8.87
CA THR A 36 3.24 -11.22 -7.57
C THR A 36 3.92 -12.57 -7.72
N LEU A 37 4.71 -12.95 -6.71
CA LEU A 37 5.27 -14.30 -6.59
C LEU A 37 4.35 -15.24 -5.79
N CYS A 38 3.25 -14.74 -5.23
CA CYS A 38 2.18 -15.57 -4.65
C CYS A 38 1.59 -16.46 -5.76
N MET A 39 1.67 -17.78 -5.60
CA MET A 39 1.17 -18.73 -6.60
C MET A 39 -0.36 -18.72 -6.68
N GLY A 40 -1.05 -18.30 -5.62
CA GLY A 40 -2.48 -18.03 -5.63
C GLY A 40 -2.87 -16.73 -6.36
N GLY A 41 -1.90 -15.97 -6.87
CA GLY A 41 -2.11 -14.69 -7.53
C GLY A 41 -2.39 -13.54 -6.56
N GLU A 42 -2.68 -12.35 -7.12
CA GLU A 42 -2.82 -11.12 -6.33
C GLU A 42 -3.98 -11.18 -5.34
N SER A 43 -5.07 -11.86 -5.69
CA SER A 43 -6.23 -12.03 -4.82
C SER A 43 -5.95 -12.88 -3.59
N LYS A 44 -4.85 -13.64 -3.54
CA LYS A 44 -4.53 -14.56 -2.44
C LYS A 44 -3.42 -14.09 -1.53
N ILE A 45 -2.74 -12.99 -1.82
CA ILE A 45 -1.54 -12.52 -1.10
C ILE A 45 -1.74 -12.39 0.43
N HIS A 46 -2.94 -12.03 0.87
CA HIS A 46 -3.25 -11.85 2.30
C HIS A 46 -3.91 -13.06 2.98
N TYR A 47 -4.10 -14.16 2.26
CA TYR A 47 -4.66 -15.40 2.82
C TYR A 47 -3.54 -16.29 3.37
N THR A 48 -3.86 -17.26 4.22
CA THR A 48 -2.89 -18.28 4.63
C THR A 48 -2.94 -19.48 3.67
N GLY A 49 -1.91 -20.35 3.70
CA GLY A 49 -1.94 -21.64 3.01
C GLY A 49 -1.71 -21.62 1.50
N HIS A 50 -1.00 -20.61 0.99
CA HIS A 50 -0.59 -20.57 -0.42
C HIS A 50 0.93 -20.53 -0.54
N ASP A 51 1.44 -21.11 -1.61
CA ASP A 51 2.86 -21.14 -1.89
C ASP A 51 3.35 -19.83 -2.52
N TRP A 52 4.63 -19.56 -2.29
CA TRP A 52 5.36 -18.46 -2.89
C TRP A 52 6.47 -19.01 -3.76
N SER A 53 6.50 -18.61 -5.04
CA SER A 53 7.59 -19.00 -5.92
C SER A 53 8.92 -18.40 -5.44
N GLU A 54 10.02 -19.10 -5.69
CA GLU A 54 11.39 -18.58 -5.46
C GLU A 54 11.86 -17.63 -6.56
N THR A 55 11.21 -17.67 -7.72
CA THR A 55 11.54 -16.85 -8.89
C THR A 55 10.29 -16.25 -9.54
N CYS A 56 10.47 -15.18 -10.30
CA CYS A 56 9.39 -14.68 -11.14
C CYS A 56 8.97 -15.75 -12.15
N LEU A 57 7.68 -16.11 -12.15
CA LEU A 57 7.11 -17.10 -13.06
C LEU A 57 7.11 -16.67 -14.54
N VAL A 58 7.42 -15.39 -14.83
CA VAL A 58 7.46 -14.84 -16.18
C VAL A 58 8.89 -14.73 -16.70
N CYS A 59 9.80 -14.11 -15.93
CA CYS A 59 11.18 -13.85 -16.40
C CYS A 59 12.27 -14.68 -15.69
N GLY A 60 11.93 -15.53 -14.71
CA GLY A 60 12.89 -16.35 -13.97
C GLY A 60 13.79 -15.58 -12.98
N ALA A 61 13.60 -14.26 -12.82
CA ALA A 61 14.39 -13.46 -11.90
C ALA A 61 14.23 -13.94 -10.45
N LYS A 62 15.33 -14.01 -9.70
CA LYS A 62 15.36 -14.43 -8.29
C LYS A 62 15.04 -13.25 -7.36
N LYS A 63 14.50 -13.57 -6.18
CA LYS A 63 14.31 -12.61 -5.08
C LYS A 63 15.62 -11.92 -4.73
N GLU A 64 15.59 -10.60 -4.64
CA GLU A 64 16.70 -9.82 -4.13
C GLU A 64 16.69 -9.82 -2.60
N LYS A 65 17.88 -9.83 -1.98
CA LYS A 65 18.00 -9.68 -0.53
C LYS A 65 17.68 -8.23 -0.16
N GLU A 66 16.77 -8.07 0.79
CA GLU A 66 16.40 -6.75 1.32
C GLU A 66 16.59 -6.70 2.84
N SER A 67 17.01 -5.55 3.32
CA SER A 67 17.09 -5.18 4.74
C SER A 67 15.84 -4.39 5.16
N LEU A 68 15.74 -3.98 6.43
CA LEU A 68 14.65 -3.09 6.89
C LEU A 68 14.72 -1.71 6.22
N GLU A 69 15.91 -1.26 5.83
CA GLU A 69 16.11 0.03 5.17
C GLU A 69 15.72 0.00 3.69
N THR A 70 15.54 -1.18 3.10
CA THR A 70 15.27 -1.35 1.66
C THR A 70 13.94 -2.03 1.35
N SER A 71 13.43 -2.87 2.27
CA SER A 71 12.19 -3.62 2.10
C SER A 71 10.91 -2.79 2.29
N SER A 72 9.78 -3.32 1.81
CA SER A 72 8.43 -2.82 2.11
C SER A 72 8.08 -2.95 3.59
N ALA A 73 8.44 -4.06 4.25
CA ALA A 73 8.14 -4.27 5.66
C ALA A 73 8.80 -3.20 6.54
N GLY A 74 10.09 -2.93 6.30
CA GLY A 74 10.77 -1.88 7.03
C GLY A 74 10.27 -0.47 6.70
N ARG A 75 9.62 -0.25 5.56
CA ARG A 75 8.91 1.00 5.28
C ARG A 75 7.66 1.17 6.14
N GLU A 76 6.86 0.12 6.30
CA GLU A 76 5.67 0.18 7.17
C GLU A 76 6.07 0.43 8.63
N LEU A 77 7.20 -0.12 9.05
CA LEU A 77 7.81 0.12 10.37
C LEU A 77 8.55 1.46 10.51
N GLY A 78 8.72 2.23 9.43
CA GLY A 78 9.38 3.54 9.44
C GLY A 78 10.91 3.55 9.34
N PHE A 79 11.55 2.41 9.08
CA PHE A 79 12.99 2.29 8.82
C PHE A 79 13.37 2.77 7.39
N ASN A 80 12.57 2.41 6.38
CA ASN A 80 12.81 2.82 4.99
C ASN A 80 12.04 4.10 4.62
N LYS A 81 12.66 5.26 4.83
CA LYS A 81 12.01 6.58 4.61
C LYS A 81 12.07 7.07 3.16
N ASN A 82 13.12 6.70 2.42
CA ASN A 82 13.39 7.18 1.07
C ASN A 82 13.60 5.99 0.12
N PRO A 83 12.53 5.27 -0.26
CA PRO A 83 12.67 4.13 -1.16
C PRO A 83 13.10 4.61 -2.55
N SER A 84 14.07 3.91 -3.12
CA SER A 84 14.42 4.03 -4.53
C SER A 84 13.36 3.35 -5.42
N LYS A 85 13.32 3.72 -6.70
CA LYS A 85 12.53 2.98 -7.68
C LYS A 85 12.96 1.51 -7.68
N ARG A 86 11.97 0.63 -7.69
CA ARG A 86 12.19 -0.82 -7.60
C ARG A 86 12.22 -1.45 -8.99
N SER A 87 13.10 -2.44 -9.12
CA SER A 87 13.24 -3.34 -10.27
C SER A 87 13.49 -4.75 -9.73
N GLY A 88 13.47 -5.74 -10.61
CA GLY A 88 13.70 -7.14 -10.26
C GLY A 88 12.57 -7.72 -9.40
N VAL A 89 12.89 -8.76 -8.65
CA VAL A 89 11.98 -9.36 -7.67
C VAL A 89 12.33 -8.83 -6.29
N ARG A 90 11.45 -7.98 -5.75
CA ARG A 90 11.63 -7.34 -4.45
C ARG A 90 10.32 -7.37 -3.69
N SER A 91 10.37 -7.07 -2.40
CA SER A 91 9.14 -6.93 -1.62
C SER A 91 8.22 -5.86 -2.22
N VAL A 92 6.94 -5.91 -1.87
CA VAL A 92 5.92 -4.96 -2.30
C VAL A 92 4.95 -4.70 -1.18
N SER A 93 4.26 -3.56 -1.25
CA SER A 93 3.09 -3.31 -0.42
C SER A 93 1.85 -3.35 -1.32
N SER A 94 0.71 -3.79 -0.80
CA SER A 94 -0.58 -3.54 -1.43
C SER A 94 -1.24 -2.33 -0.78
N PHE A 95 -2.22 -1.76 -1.46
CA PHE A 95 -3.12 -0.80 -0.87
C PHE A 95 -4.55 -1.30 -0.97
N THR A 96 -5.32 -1.20 0.10
CA THR A 96 -6.75 -1.46 0.04
C THR A 96 -7.53 -0.21 0.35
N TRP A 97 -8.43 0.13 -0.56
CA TRP A 97 -9.28 1.31 -0.49
C TRP A 97 -10.54 1.02 0.31
N ALA A 98 -10.73 1.78 1.39
CA ALA A 98 -12.02 1.90 2.08
C ALA A 98 -12.90 2.97 1.41
N MET A 99 -12.26 4.00 0.83
CA MET A 99 -12.89 5.05 0.04
C MET A 99 -12.38 4.99 -1.41
N PRO A 100 -13.25 5.09 -2.43
CA PRO A 100 -12.82 5.21 -3.83
C PRO A 100 -11.86 6.39 -4.05
N LYS A 101 -10.80 6.16 -4.83
CA LYS A 101 -9.73 7.13 -5.15
C LYS A 101 -10.26 8.42 -5.76
N GLU A 102 -11.31 8.31 -6.57
CA GLU A 102 -12.00 9.41 -7.24
C GLU A 102 -12.70 10.31 -6.22
N ILE A 103 -13.36 9.70 -5.22
CA ILE A 103 -14.04 10.41 -4.13
C ILE A 103 -13.01 11.13 -3.27
N LEU A 104 -11.91 10.46 -2.89
CA LEU A 104 -10.81 11.10 -2.15
C LEU A 104 -10.26 12.32 -2.90
N THR A 105 -10.00 12.17 -4.20
CA THR A 105 -9.48 13.24 -5.05
C THR A 105 -10.47 14.39 -5.15
N LYS A 106 -11.77 14.12 -5.28
CA LYS A 106 -12.83 15.14 -5.31
C LYS A 106 -12.95 15.86 -3.96
N LYS A 107 -12.91 15.14 -2.84
CA LYS A 107 -12.95 15.73 -1.48
C LYS A 107 -11.79 16.70 -1.29
N LEU A 108 -10.56 16.24 -1.53
CA LEU A 108 -9.34 17.03 -1.29
C LEU A 108 -9.12 18.17 -2.30
N LYS A 109 -9.72 18.10 -3.49
CA LYS A 109 -9.76 19.23 -4.43
C LYS A 109 -10.95 20.18 -4.19
N GLY A 110 -11.93 19.77 -3.39
CA GLY A 110 -13.06 20.60 -3.01
C GLY A 110 -12.68 21.63 -1.95
N LYS A 111 -13.30 22.82 -2.00
CA LYS A 111 -13.02 23.94 -1.09
C LYS A 111 -13.13 23.58 0.41
N LEU A 112 -13.94 22.58 0.75
CA LEU A 112 -14.19 22.16 2.14
C LEU A 112 -13.01 21.39 2.78
N TRP A 113 -12.18 20.71 1.98
CA TRP A 113 -11.05 19.90 2.47
C TRP A 113 -9.71 20.27 1.82
N LEU A 114 -9.67 21.37 1.06
CA LEU A 114 -8.48 21.82 0.30
C LEU A 114 -7.21 21.93 1.16
N PHE A 115 -7.38 22.13 2.47
CA PHE A 115 -6.29 22.33 3.43
C PHE A 115 -6.15 21.19 4.45
N LYS A 116 -7.03 20.18 4.44
CA LYS A 116 -6.93 19.09 5.40
C LYS A 116 -5.97 18.02 4.85
N PRO A 117 -4.85 17.75 5.54
CA PRO A 117 -3.93 16.71 5.10
C PRO A 117 -4.56 15.32 5.26
N ILE A 118 -3.99 14.36 4.55
CA ILE A 118 -4.17 12.94 4.85
C ILE A 118 -3.28 12.61 6.05
N GLU A 119 -3.79 11.83 6.98
CA GLU A 119 -3.08 11.46 8.20
C GLU A 119 -3.03 9.95 8.33
N ASP A 120 -1.88 9.38 8.70
CA ASP A 120 -1.79 7.95 8.99
C ASP A 120 -2.09 7.61 10.46
N GLU A 121 -2.21 6.33 10.78
CA GLU A 121 -2.46 5.85 12.14
C GLU A 121 -1.37 6.20 13.16
N TYR A 122 -0.23 6.72 12.71
CA TYR A 122 0.85 7.20 13.57
C TYR A 122 0.87 8.73 13.70
N GLY A 123 -0.11 9.43 13.09
CA GLY A 123 -0.24 10.89 13.14
C GLY A 123 0.64 11.64 12.12
N ARG A 124 1.28 10.93 11.19
CA ARG A 124 2.09 11.57 10.14
C ARG A 124 1.15 12.13 9.08
N LYS A 125 1.40 13.38 8.68
CA LYS A 125 0.55 14.14 7.76
C LYS A 125 1.14 14.19 6.36
N PHE A 126 0.28 14.07 5.36
CA PHE A 126 0.62 14.04 3.94
C PHE A 126 -0.33 14.92 3.14
N THR A 127 0.22 15.66 2.19
CA THR A 127 -0.56 16.24 1.09
C THR A 127 -1.07 15.13 0.18
N LEU A 128 -2.12 15.41 -0.61
CA LEU A 128 -2.61 14.49 -1.64
C LEU A 128 -1.48 14.02 -2.58
N LYS A 129 -0.61 14.94 -3.00
CA LYS A 129 0.54 14.63 -3.86
C LYS A 129 1.51 13.66 -3.20
N GLN A 130 1.86 13.89 -1.93
CA GLN A 130 2.75 12.99 -1.18
C GLN A 130 2.11 11.62 -0.96
N PHE A 131 0.82 11.57 -0.67
CA PHE A 131 0.09 10.32 -0.50
C PHE A 131 0.03 9.51 -1.80
N MET A 132 -0.34 10.14 -2.92
CA MET A 132 -0.36 9.46 -4.23
C MET A 132 1.01 8.94 -4.62
N LYS A 133 2.09 9.67 -4.33
CA LYS A 133 3.46 9.19 -4.56
C LYS A 133 3.79 7.94 -3.73
N LYS A 134 3.25 7.79 -2.52
CA LYS A 134 3.42 6.55 -1.73
C LYS A 134 2.71 5.35 -2.36
N LEU A 135 1.59 5.59 -3.03
CA LEU A 135 0.82 4.54 -3.70
C LEU A 135 1.47 4.04 -5.00
N GLU A 136 2.40 4.79 -5.58
CA GLU A 136 3.20 4.30 -6.72
C GLU A 136 3.98 3.01 -6.38
N ASP A 137 4.34 2.83 -5.11
CA ASP A 137 4.97 1.61 -4.59
C ASP A 137 3.96 0.53 -4.17
N CYS A 138 2.67 0.71 -4.49
CA CYS A 138 1.58 -0.22 -4.20
C CYS A 138 0.86 -0.64 -5.48
N PRO A 139 1.52 -1.37 -6.40
CA PRO A 139 0.92 -1.76 -7.67
C PRO A 139 -0.27 -2.72 -7.53
N ILE A 140 -0.42 -3.35 -6.36
CA ILE A 140 -1.53 -4.24 -6.05
C ILE A 140 -2.53 -3.43 -5.23
N GLU A 141 -3.66 -3.10 -5.84
CA GLU A 141 -4.72 -2.32 -5.24
C GLU A 141 -6.00 -3.16 -5.15
N TYR A 142 -6.64 -3.15 -3.97
CA TYR A 142 -7.94 -3.79 -3.77
C TYR A 142 -8.98 -2.74 -3.42
N TYR A 143 -10.25 -3.07 -3.68
CA TYR A 143 -11.39 -2.30 -3.22
C TYR A 143 -12.22 -3.16 -2.29
N SER A 144 -12.48 -2.62 -1.12
CA SER A 144 -13.30 -3.24 -0.08
C SER A 144 -14.19 -2.13 0.49
N ILE A 145 -15.02 -1.61 -0.39
CA ILE A 145 -15.91 -0.51 -0.07
C ILE A 145 -16.79 -1.02 1.09
N ASN A 146 -16.80 -0.30 2.21
CA ASN A 146 -17.55 -0.64 3.43
C ASN A 146 -17.19 -1.99 4.09
N THR A 147 -16.01 -2.55 3.83
CA THR A 147 -15.58 -3.82 4.45
C THR A 147 -14.34 -3.62 5.32
N TRP A 148 -14.45 -4.13 6.54
CA TRP A 148 -13.49 -3.98 7.64
C TRP A 148 -12.24 -4.82 7.38
N PHE A 149 -11.06 -4.22 7.53
CA PHE A 149 -9.80 -4.96 7.55
C PHE A 149 -9.38 -5.25 8.98
N CYS A 150 -9.63 -6.48 9.42
CA CYS A 150 -8.82 -7.09 10.47
C CYS A 150 -7.32 -7.02 10.08
#